data_AF-A0AAV4NCQ1-F1
#
_entry.id   AF-A0AAV4NCQ1-F1
#
_cell.length_a   1.000
_cell.length_b   1.000
_cell.length_c   1.000
_cell.angle_alpha   90.00
_cell.angle_beta   90.00
_cell.angle_gamma   90.00
#
_symmetry.space_group_name_H-M   'P 1'
#
loop_
_entity.id
_entity.type
_entity.pdbx_description
1 polymer ?
#
loop_
_entity_poly.entity_id
_entity_poly.type
_entity_poly.pdbx_seq_one_letter_code
_entity_poly.pdbx_strand_id
1 'polypeptide(L)'
;MCRDITKIWSKCTRIPLMCSCFSGSIDCTKLLLKMGADVHAPQGQTTSLHIACQEDKVECAELLIKYGANINALNQNRATPFCIIAFSMEVHSAQNYF
;
A
#
# COMPACT_ATOMS: atom_id res chain seq x y z
N MET A 1 -20.50 -0.94 -29.28
CA MET A 1 -20.04 -2.09 -28.48
C MET A 1 -18.73 -1.73 -27.79
N CYS A 2 -18.78 -1.06 -26.63
CA CYS A 2 -17.61 -0.88 -25.77
C CYS A 2 -17.93 -1.57 -24.46
N ARG A 3 -17.85 -2.90 -24.45
CA ARG A 3 -18.10 -3.69 -23.24
C ARG A 3 -16.92 -3.51 -22.29
N ASP A 4 -17.11 -2.62 -21.32
CA ASP A 4 -16.60 -2.72 -19.94
C ASP A 4 -15.18 -3.28 -19.77
N ILE A 5 -14.18 -2.72 -20.44
CA ILE A 5 -12.78 -3.02 -20.12
C ILE A 5 -12.48 -2.70 -18.64
N THR A 6 -13.15 -1.68 -18.08
CA THR A 6 -13.10 -1.27 -16.66
C THR A 6 -13.60 -2.34 -15.68
N LYS A 7 -14.39 -3.34 -16.10
CA LYS A 7 -14.85 -4.44 -15.22
C LYS A 7 -13.95 -5.68 -15.25
N ILE A 8 -13.16 -5.90 -16.30
CA ILE A 8 -12.20 -7.02 -16.36
C ILE A 8 -11.07 -6.76 -15.36
N TRP A 9 -10.69 -5.49 -15.20
CA TRP A 9 -9.84 -5.09 -14.11
C TRP A 9 -10.51 -5.18 -12.73
N SER A 10 -11.83 -5.37 -12.56
CA SER A 10 -12.50 -5.27 -11.25
C SER A 10 -11.89 -6.12 -10.13
N LYS A 11 -11.21 -7.24 -10.46
CA LYS A 11 -10.48 -8.06 -9.47
C LYS A 11 -8.99 -7.70 -9.33
N CYS A 12 -8.40 -7.01 -10.33
CA CYS A 12 -6.98 -6.66 -10.41
C CYS A 12 -6.66 -5.15 -10.48
N THR A 13 -7.61 -4.22 -10.61
CA THR A 13 -7.41 -2.75 -10.63
C THR A 13 -6.85 -2.24 -9.30
N ARG A 14 -7.06 -3.01 -8.23
CA ARG A 14 -6.65 -2.69 -6.86
C ARG A 14 -5.22 -3.15 -6.56
N ILE A 15 -4.72 -4.11 -7.35
CA ILE A 15 -3.39 -4.72 -7.25
C ILE A 15 -2.23 -3.80 -7.71
N PRO A 16 -2.33 -2.97 -8.78
CA PRO A 16 -1.17 -2.23 -9.27
C PRO A 16 -0.61 -1.23 -8.26
N LEU A 17 -1.46 -0.58 -7.45
CA LEU A 17 -0.99 0.33 -6.39
C LEU A 17 -0.30 -0.43 -5.25
N MET A 18 -0.81 -1.62 -4.91
CA MET A 18 -0.18 -2.50 -3.93
C MET A 18 1.16 -3.05 -4.43
N CYS A 19 1.23 -3.46 -5.70
CA CYS A 19 2.47 -3.92 -6.33
C CYS A 19 3.53 -2.81 -6.42
N SER A 20 3.14 -1.57 -6.73
CA SER A 20 4.10 -0.46 -6.73
C SER A 20 4.62 -0.12 -5.34
N CYS A 21 3.79 -0.29 -4.30
CA CYS A 21 4.23 -0.18 -2.91
C CYS A 21 5.10 -1.36 -2.47
N PHE A 22 4.86 -2.57 -2.98
CA PHE A 22 5.72 -3.73 -2.73
C PHE A 22 7.10 -3.56 -3.39
N SER A 23 7.13 -3.11 -4.64
CA SER A 23 8.38 -2.87 -5.36
C SER A 23 9.12 -1.59 -4.94
N GLY A 24 8.46 -0.69 -4.20
CA GLY A 24 9.00 0.64 -3.87
C GLY A 24 9.05 1.61 -5.06
N SER A 25 8.29 1.35 -6.12
CA SER A 25 8.31 2.15 -7.35
C SER A 25 7.47 3.42 -7.20
N ILE A 26 8.11 4.48 -6.70
CA ILE A 26 7.51 5.80 -6.43
C ILE A 26 6.80 6.38 -7.66
N ASP A 27 7.42 6.34 -8.83
CA ASP A 27 6.86 6.94 -10.05
C ASP A 27 5.60 6.21 -10.53
N CYS A 28 5.60 4.88 -10.42
CA CYS A 28 4.42 4.06 -10.68
C CYS A 28 3.30 4.39 -9.69
N THR A 29 3.62 4.48 -8.40
CA THR A 29 2.66 4.88 -7.35
C THR A 29 2.05 6.24 -7.65
N LYS A 30 2.86 7.26 -8.00
CA LYS A 30 2.38 8.59 -8.37
C LYS A 30 1.48 8.57 -9.61
N LEU A 31 1.85 7.82 -10.64
CA LEU A 31 1.08 7.73 -11.88
C LEU A 31 -0.28 7.08 -11.63
N LEU A 32 -0.32 5.98 -10.86
CA LEU A 32 -1.54 5.28 -10.50
C LEU A 32 -2.48 6.17 -9.68
N LEU A 33 -1.95 6.90 -8.70
CA LEU A 33 -2.72 7.85 -7.91
C LEU A 33 -3.29 9.00 -8.76
N LYS A 34 -2.51 9.52 -9.72
CA LYS A 34 -3.00 10.52 -10.69
C LYS A 34 -4.09 10.00 -11.61
N MET A 35 -4.06 8.71 -11.95
CA MET A 35 -5.07 8.05 -12.78
C MET A 35 -6.37 7.74 -12.01
N GLY A 36 -6.46 8.14 -10.73
CA GLY A 36 -7.64 7.91 -9.89
C GLY A 36 -7.67 6.51 -9.26
N ALA A 37 -6.50 5.89 -9.05
CA ALA A 37 -6.44 4.67 -8.25
C ALA A 37 -6.96 4.94 -6.84
N ASP A 38 -7.82 4.05 -6.36
CA ASP A 38 -8.38 4.15 -5.01
C ASP A 38 -7.31 3.82 -3.97
N VAL A 39 -6.90 4.83 -3.21
CA VAL A 39 -5.92 4.75 -2.11
C VAL A 39 -6.43 3.89 -0.97
N HIS A 40 -7.74 3.86 -0.78
CA HIS A 40 -8.38 3.20 0.35
C HIS A 40 -8.77 1.76 0.06
N ALA A 41 -8.73 1.34 -1.22
CA ALA A 41 -9.16 0.02 -1.64
C ALA A 41 -8.40 -1.09 -0.86
N PRO A 42 -9.06 -1.82 0.04
CA PRO A 42 -8.44 -2.93 0.72
C PRO A 42 -8.48 -4.17 -0.17
N GLN A 43 -7.40 -4.94 -0.20
CA GLN A 43 -7.44 -6.34 -0.65
C GLN A 43 -7.70 -7.22 0.58
N GLY A 44 -8.94 -7.69 0.71
CA GLY A 44 -9.41 -8.32 1.94
C GLY A 44 -9.54 -7.27 3.04
N GLN A 45 -8.51 -7.11 3.86
CA GLN A 45 -8.39 -6.02 4.85
C GLN A 45 -7.03 -5.31 4.77
N THR A 46 -6.12 -5.75 3.91
CA THR A 46 -4.80 -5.14 3.75
C THR A 46 -4.88 -3.99 2.75
N THR A 47 -4.44 -2.80 3.17
CA THR A 47 -4.37 -1.61 2.31
C THR A 47 -2.97 -1.44 1.73
N SER A 48 -2.85 -0.63 0.68
CA SER A 48 -1.56 -0.23 0.07
C SER A 48 -0.58 0.32 1.12
N LEU A 49 -1.09 1.04 2.12
CA LEU A 49 -0.29 1.59 3.20
C LEU A 49 0.30 0.52 4.11
N HIS A 50 -0.44 -0.56 4.41
CA HIS A 50 0.11 -1.69 5.16
C HIS A 50 1.29 -2.35 4.45
N ILE A 51 1.21 -2.52 3.12
CA ILE A 51 2.31 -3.10 2.32
C ILE A 51 3.52 -2.16 2.29
N ALA A 52 3.29 -0.87 2.07
CA ALA A 52 4.39 0.11 2.09
C ALA A 52 5.12 0.09 3.44
N CYS A 53 4.39 -0.04 4.56
CA CYS A 53 4.98 -0.16 5.90
C CYS A 53 5.69 -1.50 6.13
N GLN A 54 5.16 -2.61 5.60
CA GLN A 54 5.76 -3.93 5.76
C GLN A 54 7.09 -4.06 5.01
N GLU A 55 7.16 -3.49 3.80
CA GLU A 55 8.32 -3.53 2.91
C GLU A 55 9.31 -2.36 3.12
N ASP A 56 9.09 -1.57 4.19
CA ASP A 56 9.87 -0.39 4.58
C ASP A 56 10.00 0.66 3.46
N LYS A 57 8.93 0.85 2.68
CA LYS A 57 8.87 1.85 1.60
C LYS A 57 8.32 3.18 2.13
N VAL A 58 9.13 3.86 2.93
CA VAL A 58 8.80 5.14 3.57
C VAL A 58 8.24 6.16 2.56
N GLU A 59 8.91 6.33 1.42
CA GLU A 59 8.50 7.31 0.39
C GLU A 59 7.16 6.97 -0.25
N CYS A 60 6.85 5.67 -0.41
CA CYS A 60 5.54 5.22 -0.88
C CYS A 60 4.45 5.46 0.18
N ALA A 61 4.76 5.22 1.45
CA ALA A 61 3.85 5.48 2.57
C ALA A 61 3.53 6.98 2.69
N GLU A 62 4.54 7.86 2.60
CA GLU A 62 4.36 9.31 2.59
C GLU A 62 3.46 9.77 1.44
N LEU A 63 3.67 9.23 0.23
CA LEU A 63 2.81 9.52 -0.91
C LEU A 63 1.36 9.08 -0.64
N LEU A 64 1.14 7.87 -0.16
CA LEU A 64 -0.21 7.39 0.14
C LEU A 64 -0.91 8.28 1.18
N ILE A 65 -0.20 8.70 2.24
CA ILE A 65 -0.72 9.62 3.26
C ILE A 65 -1.07 10.98 2.65
N LYS A 66 -0.23 11.51 1.76
CA LYS A 66 -0.49 12.77 1.06
C LYS A 66 -1.74 12.72 0.17
N TYR A 67 -2.05 11.55 -0.37
CA TYR A 67 -3.29 11.31 -1.14
C TYR A 67 -4.48 10.89 -0.26
N GLY A 68 -4.34 10.98 1.07
CA GLY A 68 -5.44 10.80 2.02
C GLY A 68 -5.57 9.40 2.59
N ALA A 69 -4.58 8.51 2.44
CA ALA A 69 -4.65 7.15 2.98
C ALA A 69 -5.01 7.11 4.46
N ASN A 70 -5.90 6.19 4.83
CA ASN A 70 -6.30 6.01 6.22
C ASN A 70 -5.19 5.32 7.03
N ILE A 71 -4.51 6.12 7.85
CA ILE A 71 -3.45 5.65 8.77
C ILE A 71 -3.97 4.75 9.90
N ASN A 72 -5.27 4.75 10.15
CA ASN A 72 -5.94 3.95 11.18
C ASN A 72 -6.69 2.75 10.59
N ALA A 73 -6.48 2.44 9.30
CA ALA A 73 -7.06 1.24 8.71
C ALA A 73 -6.56 0.00 9.46
N LEU A 74 -7.45 -0.95 9.71
CA LEU A 74 -7.09 -2.22 10.35
C LEU A 74 -6.97 -3.30 9.29
N ASN A 75 -5.85 -4.03 9.29
CA ASN A 75 -5.71 -5.24 8.46
C ASN A 75 -6.32 -6.48 9.12
N GLN A 76 -6.17 -7.64 8.48
CA GLN A 76 -6.69 -8.93 8.95
C GLN A 76 -6.21 -9.31 10.35
N ASN A 77 -5.03 -8.82 10.74
CA ASN A 77 -4.43 -9.06 12.05
C ASN A 77 -4.84 -8.01 13.09
N ARG A 78 -5.82 -7.14 12.76
CA ARG A 78 -6.22 -5.96 13.55
C ARG A 78 -5.03 -5.04 13.84
N ALA A 79 -4.00 -5.08 12.99
CA ALA A 79 -2.85 -4.19 13.08
C ALA A 79 -3.14 -2.93 12.27
N THR A 80 -2.73 -1.79 12.80
CA THR A 80 -2.65 -0.54 12.05
C THR A 80 -1.35 -0.51 11.24
N PRO A 81 -1.26 0.29 10.16
CA PRO A 81 -0.01 0.57 9.48
C PRO A 81 1.10 1.02 10.45
N PHE A 82 0.73 1.80 11.46
CA PHE A 82 1.66 2.22 12.52
C PHE A 82 2.20 1.05 13.34
N CYS A 83 1.34 0.10 13.74
CA CYS A 83 1.81 -1.12 14.42
C CYS A 83 2.77 -1.92 13.54
N ILE A 84 2.52 -2.02 12.22
CA ILE A 84 3.45 -2.71 11.31
C ILE A 84 4.82 -2.03 11.32
N ILE A 85 4.88 -0.69 11.24
CA ILE A 85 6.15 0.04 11.31
C ILE A 85 6.87 -0.25 12.63
N ALA A 86 6.16 -0.20 13.76
CA ALA A 86 6.75 -0.46 15.08
C ALA A 86 7.35 -1.87 15.18
N PHE A 87 6.64 -2.89 14.67
CA PHE A 87 7.17 -4.26 14.61
C PHE A 87 8.33 -4.39 13.61
N SER A 88 8.26 -3.73 12.45
CA SER A 88 9.32 -3.74 11.42
C SER A 88 10.62 -3.06 11.90
N MET A 89 10.51 -2.00 12.70
CA MET A 89 11.66 -1.31 13.30
C MET A 89 12.39 -2.20 14.31
N GLU A 90 11.67 -3.02 15.08
CA GLU A 90 12.27 -4.01 15.97
C GLU A 90 13.11 -5.04 15.20
N VAL A 91 12.61 -5.55 14.07
CA VAL A 91 13.36 -6.52 13.24
C VAL A 91 14.59 -5.89 12.56
N HIS A 92 14.51 -4.64 12.12
CA HIS A 92 15.67 -3.92 11.56
C HIS A 92 16.75 -3.65 12.62
N SER A 93 16.36 -3.32 13.85
CA SER A 93 17.31 -3.19 14.96
C SER A 93 17.97 -4.53 15.32
N ALA A 94 17.28 -5.65 15.14
CA ALA A 94 17.81 -7.00 15.36
C ALA A 94 18.75 -7.47 14.24
N GLN A 95 18.63 -6.95 13.02
CA GLN A 95 19.56 -7.26 11.92
C GLN A 95 20.87 -6.45 11.97
N ASN A 96 20.93 -5.39 12.78
CA ASN A 96 22.14 -4.55 12.93
C ASN A 96 23.04 -5.01 14.10
N TYR A 97 22.83 -6.25 14.58
CA TYR A 97 23.60 -6.89 15.64
C TYR A 97 24.47 -8.07 15.14
N PHE A 98 24.73 -8.15 13.84
CA PHE A 98 25.73 -9.05 13.23
C PHE A 98 26.57 -8.32 12.18
#